data_AF-A0A3M1QG49-F1
#
_entry.id   AF-A0A3M1QG49-F1
#
_cell.length_a   1.000
_cell.length_b   1.000
_cell.length_c   1.000
_cell.angle_alpha   90.00
_cell.angle_beta   90.00
_cell.angle_gamma   90.00
#
_symmetry.space_group_name_H-M   'P 1'
#
loop_
_entity.id
_entity.type
_entity.pdbx_description
1 polymer ?
#
loop_
_entity_poly.entity_id
_entity_poly.type
_entity_poly.pdbx_seq_one_letter_code
_entity_poly.pdbx_strand_id
1 'polypeptide(L)' 'MVARDPLHRVEPMAYLRDVLTRIAEIPVSQLGTLLPDRWQPAAAG' A
#
# COMPACT_ATOMS: atom_id res chain seq x y z
N MET A 1 13.08 17.65 -13.18
CA MET A 1 11.98 16.67 -13.17
C MET A 1 11.60 16.43 -11.72
N VAL A 2 10.47 16.96 -11.25
CA VAL A 2 10.03 16.78 -9.86
C VAL A 2 9.51 15.34 -9.72
N ALA A 3 10.14 14.53 -8.87
CA ALA A 3 9.63 13.21 -8.53
C ALA A 3 8.24 13.38 -7.91
N ARG A 4 7.22 12.89 -8.60
CA ARG A 4 5.83 12.98 -8.16
C ARG A 4 5.67 12.00 -7.02
N ASP A 5 5.74 12.51 -5.80
CA ASP A 5 5.78 11.68 -4.60
C ASP A 5 4.43 10.96 -4.40
N PRO A 6 4.35 9.64 -4.64
CA PRO A 6 3.09 8.89 -4.58
C PRO A 6 2.48 8.89 -3.18
N LEU A 7 3.30 9.08 -2.15
CA LEU A 7 2.87 9.07 -0.75
C LEU A 7 1.95 10.25 -0.43
N HIS A 8 1.99 11.36 -1.18
CA HIS A 8 1.10 12.51 -0.95
C HIS A 8 -0.36 12.28 -1.36
N ARG A 9 -0.66 11.19 -2.08
CA ARG A 9 -2.04 10.82 -2.47
C ARG A 9 -2.65 9.73 -1.61
N VAL A 10 -1.85 9.17 -0.71
CA VAL A 10 -2.19 8.01 0.09
C VAL A 10 -2.23 8.47 1.54
N GLU A 11 -3.27 8.13 2.30
CA GLU A 11 -3.27 8.42 3.73
C GLU A 11 -2.21 7.53 4.39
N PRO A 12 -1.10 8.10 4.93
CA PRO A 12 0.08 7.31 5.29
C PRO A 12 -0.20 6.27 6.37
N MET A 13 -1.08 6.58 7.32
CA MET A 13 -1.36 5.69 8.45
C MET A 13 -2.25 4.52 8.04
N ALA A 14 -3.26 4.74 7.20
CA ALA A 14 -4.12 3.71 6.63
C ALA A 14 -3.32 2.77 5.75
N TYR A 15 -2.42 3.31 4.91
CA TYR A 15 -1.50 2.51 4.10
C TYR A 15 -0.61 1.64 4.97
N LEU A 16 0.07 2.22 5.95
CA LEU A 16 0.98 1.47 6.81
C LEU A 16 0.24 0.36 7.58
N ARG A 17 -0.94 0.65 8.12
CA ARG A 17 -1.78 -0.34 8.81
C ARG A 17 -2.16 -1.50 7.89
N ASP A 18 -2.65 -1.19 6.69
CA ASP A 18 -3.08 -2.20 5.72
C ASP A 18 -1.90 -3.07 5.25
N VAL A 19 -0.76 -2.44 4.94
CA VAL A 19 0.47 -3.15 4.55
C VAL A 19 0.95 -4.08 5.66
N LEU A 20 1.06 -3.59 6.90
CA LEU A 20 1.49 -4.42 8.03
C LEU A 20 0.54 -5.58 8.34
N THR A 21 -0.75 -5.41 8.04
CA THR A 21 -1.76 -6.47 8.20
C THR A 21 -1.62 -7.53 7.12
N ARG A 22 -1.45 -7.12 5.86
CA ARG A 22 -1.43 -8.02 4.69
C ARG A 22 -0.08 -8.67 4.43
N ILE A 23 1.04 -8.01 4.75
CA ILE A 23 2.38 -8.49 4.37
C ILE A 23 2.72 -9.87 4.94
N ALA A 24 2.12 -10.23 6.07
CA ALA A 24 2.26 -11.56 6.67
C ALA A 24 1.49 -12.66 5.93
N GLU A 25 0.45 -12.28 5.17
CA GLU A 25 -0.50 -13.21 4.54
C GLU A 25 -0.30 -13.34 3.02
N ILE A 26 0.38 -12.37 2.37
CA ILE A 26 0.57 -12.41 0.92
C ILE A 26 1.86 -13.11 0.51
N PRO A 27 1.86 -13.88 -0.60
CA PRO A 27 3.07 -14.44 -1.17
C PRO A 27 3.98 -13.34 -1.74
N VAL A 28 5.29 -13.58 -1.71
CA VAL A 28 6.34 -12.65 -2.20
C VAL A 28 6.06 -12.15 -3.63
N SER A 29 5.53 -13.02 -4.50
CA SER A 29 5.17 -12.69 -5.87
C SER A 29 4.10 -11.61 -6.00
N GLN A 30 3.36 -11.33 -4.93
CA GLN A 30 2.29 -10.33 -4.87
C GLN A 30 2.69 -9.07 -4.10
N LEU A 31 3.89 -8.97 -3.51
CA LEU A 31 4.33 -7.79 -2.75
C LEU A 31 4.21 -6.48 -3.54
N GLY A 32 4.33 -6.54 -4.87
CA GLY A 32 4.13 -5.38 -5.75
C GLY A 32 2.74 -4.74 -5.69
N THR A 33 1.71 -5.44 -5.18
CA THR A 33 0.35 -4.87 -5.00
C THR A 33 0.25 -3.97 -3.77
N LEU A 34 1.16 -4.13 -2.81
CA LEU A 34 1.25 -3.31 -1.60
C LEU A 34 2.02 -2.00 -1.83
N LEU A 35 2.54 -1.73 -3.03
CA LEU A 35 3.26 -0.50 -3.30
C LEU A 35 2.30 0.71 -3.32
N PRO A 36 2.75 1.92 -2.90
CA PRO A 36 1.86 3.08 -2.75
C PRO A 36 1.12 3.49 -4.04
N ASP A 37 1.72 3.25 -5.21
CA ASP A 37 1.12 3.55 -6.52
C ASP A 37 0.03 2.56 -6.95
N ARG A 38 0.00 1.37 -6.33
CA ARG A 38 -0.91 0.26 -6.66
C ARG A 38 -1.82 -0.13 -5.51
N TRP A 39 -1.62 0.51 -4.36
CA TRP A 39 -2.31 0.20 -3.12
C TRP A 39 -3.82 0.38 -3.28
N GLN A 40 -4.55 -0.67 -2.95
CA GLN A 40 -6.01 -0.67 -2.89
C GLN A 40 -6.41 -1.05 -1.46
N PRO A 41 -7.01 -0.14 -0.69
CA PRO A 41 -7.40 -0.43 0.69
C PRO A 41 -8.34 -1.63 0.72
N ALA A 42 -8.16 -2.51 1.70
CA ALA A 42 -9.16 -3.54 1.97
C ALA A 42 -10.51 -2.85 2.18
N ALA A 43 -11.54 -3.26 1.45
CA ALA A 43 -12.89 -2.79 1.73
C ALA A 43 -13.17 -3.05 3.22
N ALA A 44 -13.48 -2.00 3.97
CA ALA A 44 -13.87 -2.13 5.36
C ALA A 44 -15.16 -2.96 5.39
N GLY A 45 -15.03 -4.21 5.84
CA GLY A 45 -16.16 -5.07 6.17
C GLY A 45 -16.88 -4.59 7.41
#